data_AF-A0AA39RBQ4-F1
#
_entry.id   AF-A0AA39RBQ4-F1
#
_cell.length_a   1.000
_cell.length_b   1.000
_cell.length_c   1.000
_cell.angle_alpha   90.00
_cell.angle_beta   90.00
_cell.angle_gamma   90.00
#
_symmetry.space_group_name_H-M   'P 1'
#
loop_
_entity.id
_entity.type
_entity.pdbx_description
1 polymer ?
#
loop_
_entity_poly.entity_id
_entity_poly.type
_entity_poly.pdbx_seq_one_letter_code
_entity_poly.pdbx_strand_id
1 'polypeptide(L)'
;MSCLRNNELNDDFDSINEHPVLVTHLLQLEKHAAEVYTRNTFAWVRDEIKSEAKLSIVNYVDDMESVMYTFKKFIGGDKTWNVRYGALSSKCSKMSYYASMSTEGYKEANVAIDKLTIQMKGLLPSSSTAREENVHHTRTQSNVQVKDPVIAATKGSMRQNKNSSGKTRKCGNCG
;
A
#
# COMPACT_ATOMS: atom_id res chain seq x y z
N MET A 1 -19.04 -20.62 51.45
CA MET A 1 -17.90 -19.74 51.13
C MET A 1 -17.64 -19.80 49.61
N SER A 2 -18.30 -18.94 48.83
CA SER A 2 -18.20 -19.00 47.35
C SER A 2 -18.43 -17.63 46.70
N CYS A 3 -17.68 -16.61 47.12
CA CYS A 3 -17.69 -15.29 46.47
C CYS A 3 -16.33 -14.87 45.92
N LEU A 4 -15.25 -15.62 46.15
CA LEU A 4 -13.90 -15.18 45.77
C LEU A 4 -13.50 -15.50 44.33
N ARG A 5 -14.19 -16.40 43.61
CA ARG A 5 -13.83 -16.75 42.22
C ARG A 5 -14.47 -15.87 41.15
N ASN A 6 -15.51 -15.09 41.51
CA ASN A 6 -16.21 -14.26 40.53
C ASN A 6 -15.59 -12.86 40.40
N ASN A 7 -14.83 -12.40 41.39
CA ASN A 7 -14.16 -11.11 41.31
C ASN A 7 -12.97 -11.16 40.36
N GLU A 8 -12.16 -12.23 40.34
CA GLU A 8 -11.00 -12.32 39.42
C GLU A 8 -11.40 -12.31 37.95
N LEU A 9 -12.49 -13.01 37.57
CA LEU A 9 -12.99 -12.97 36.20
C LEU A 9 -13.59 -11.61 35.83
N ASN A 10 -14.21 -10.92 36.79
CA ASN A 10 -14.70 -9.55 36.58
C ASN A 10 -13.55 -8.55 36.51
N ASP A 11 -12.52 -8.69 37.35
CA ASP A 11 -11.35 -7.82 37.39
C ASP A 11 -10.48 -8.03 36.14
N ASP A 12 -10.34 -9.27 35.65
CA ASP A 12 -9.72 -9.57 34.36
C ASP A 12 -10.57 -9.03 33.20
N PHE A 13 -11.90 -9.17 33.27
CA PHE A 13 -12.82 -8.60 32.28
C PHE A 13 -12.71 -7.07 32.26
N ASP A 14 -12.70 -6.42 33.42
CA ASP A 14 -12.60 -4.97 33.57
C ASP A 14 -11.19 -4.47 33.18
N SER A 15 -10.13 -5.19 33.52
CA SER A 15 -8.75 -4.94 33.07
C SER A 15 -8.58 -5.07 31.55
N ILE A 16 -9.34 -5.98 30.92
CA ILE A 16 -9.38 -6.15 29.47
C ILE A 16 -10.28 -5.11 28.81
N ASN A 17 -11.33 -4.63 29.49
CA ASN A 17 -12.38 -3.75 28.98
C ASN A 17 -12.30 -2.30 29.47
N GLU A 18 -11.24 -1.93 30.19
CA GLU A 18 -10.94 -0.55 30.51
C GLU A 18 -10.87 0.27 29.23
N HIS A 19 -11.60 1.39 29.23
CA HIS A 19 -11.74 2.22 28.04
C HIS A 19 -10.37 2.78 27.65
N PRO A 20 -9.89 2.53 26.41
CA PRO A 20 -8.57 2.97 26.02
C PRO A 20 -8.48 4.50 26.02
N VAL A 21 -7.39 5.02 26.59
CA VAL A 21 -7.08 6.45 26.52
C VAL A 21 -6.86 6.82 25.05
N LEU A 22 -7.73 7.69 24.53
CA LEU A 22 -7.69 8.18 23.16
C LEU A 22 -6.52 9.14 23.00
N VAL A 23 -5.61 8.84 22.07
CA VAL A 23 -4.36 9.59 21.89
C VAL A 23 -4.06 9.92 20.43
N THR A 24 -4.94 9.55 19.50
CA THR A 24 -4.76 9.79 18.08
C THR A 24 -5.39 11.11 17.62
N HIS A 25 -5.00 11.55 16.42
CA HIS A 25 -5.54 12.73 15.76
C HIS A 25 -7.01 12.58 15.30
N LEU A 26 -7.54 11.35 15.22
CA LEU A 26 -8.94 11.07 14.87
C LEU A 26 -9.65 10.47 16.08
N LEU A 27 -9.79 11.26 17.14
CA LEU A 27 -10.38 10.83 18.42
C LEU A 27 -11.75 10.16 18.26
N GLN A 28 -12.61 10.65 17.36
CA GLN A 28 -13.93 10.07 17.12
C GLN A 28 -13.85 8.67 16.48
N LEU A 29 -12.94 8.50 15.52
CA LEU A 29 -12.73 7.20 14.85
C LEU A 29 -12.05 6.21 15.79
N GLU A 30 -11.06 6.67 16.57
CA GLU A 30 -10.39 5.85 17.59
C GLU A 30 -11.39 5.40 18.67
N LYS A 31 -12.25 6.32 19.15
CA LYS A 31 -13.31 5.98 20.09
C LYS A 31 -14.24 4.91 19.53
N HIS A 32 -14.73 5.11 18.31
CA HIS A 32 -15.61 4.15 17.66
C HIS A 32 -14.92 2.80 17.43
N ALA A 33 -13.64 2.81 17.03
CA ALA A 33 -12.85 1.59 16.86
C ALA A 33 -12.63 0.85 18.19
N ALA A 34 -12.44 1.57 19.30
CA ALA A 34 -12.31 0.98 20.63
C ALA A 34 -13.61 0.31 21.11
N GLU A 35 -14.77 0.86 20.73
CA GLU A 35 -16.08 0.30 21.07
C GLU A 35 -16.40 -0.96 20.23
N VAL A 36 -15.93 -1.01 18.97
CA VAL A 36 -16.25 -2.09 18.03
C VAL A 36 -15.26 -3.25 18.09
N TYR A 37 -13.98 -2.98 18.34
CA TYR A 37 -12.92 -3.98 18.27
C TYR A 37 -12.41 -4.43 19.63
N THR A 38 -12.01 -5.70 19.72
CA THR A 38 -11.26 -6.20 20.88
C THR A 38 -9.92 -5.45 20.99
N ARG A 39 -9.36 -5.37 22.20
CA ARG A 39 -8.12 -4.62 22.49
C ARG A 39 -6.96 -4.92 21.52
N ASN A 40 -6.77 -6.18 21.13
CA ASN A 40 -5.71 -6.58 20.20
C ASN A 40 -5.93 -6.04 18.79
N THR A 41 -7.16 -6.14 18.27
CA THR A 41 -7.52 -5.60 16.96
C THR A 41 -7.53 -4.07 16.98
N PHE A 42 -8.03 -3.47 18.06
CA PHE A 42 -7.99 -2.03 18.28
C PHE A 42 -6.55 -1.50 18.29
N ALA A 43 -5.59 -2.22 18.87
CA ALA A 43 -4.18 -1.80 18.84
C ALA A 43 -3.67 -1.65 17.41
N TRP A 44 -4.01 -2.58 16.51
CA TRP A 44 -3.62 -2.51 15.10
C TRP A 44 -4.32 -1.36 14.38
N VAL A 45 -5.62 -1.19 14.61
CA VAL A 45 -6.39 -0.07 14.03
C VAL A 45 -5.84 1.27 14.53
N ARG A 46 -5.48 1.37 15.81
CA ARG A 46 -4.89 2.57 16.40
C ARG A 46 -3.50 2.85 15.83
N ASP A 47 -2.68 1.83 15.63
CA ASP A 47 -1.37 1.99 15.00
C ASP A 47 -1.52 2.41 13.54
N GLU A 48 -2.53 1.91 12.82
CA GLU A 48 -2.88 2.36 11.47
C GLU A 48 -3.38 3.81 11.48
N ILE A 49 -4.25 4.20 12.41
CA ILE A 49 -4.68 5.60 12.56
C ILE A 49 -3.47 6.51 12.87
N LYS A 50 -2.54 6.09 13.73
CA LYS A 50 -1.31 6.85 13.98
C LYS A 50 -0.41 6.92 12.74
N SER A 51 -0.41 5.86 11.93
CA SER A 51 0.30 5.73 10.66
C SER A 51 -0.30 6.62 9.56
N GLU A 52 -1.62 6.76 9.49
CA GLU A 52 -2.32 7.46 8.42
C GLU A 52 -2.22 8.99 8.56
N ALA A 53 -2.15 9.53 9.79
CA ALA A 53 -1.71 10.91 10.00
C ALA A 53 -0.19 11.06 9.91
N LYS A 54 0.39 10.79 8.74
CA LYS A 54 1.77 11.20 8.51
C LYS A 54 1.89 12.71 8.33
N LEU A 55 0.86 13.39 7.82
CA LEU A 55 0.90 14.81 7.49
C LEU A 55 -0.38 15.52 7.94
N SER A 56 -0.22 16.68 8.57
CA SER A 56 -1.29 17.60 8.94
C SER A 56 -1.13 18.88 8.14
N ILE A 57 -2.23 19.42 7.60
CA ILE A 57 -2.22 20.77 7.01
C ILE A 57 -2.24 21.76 8.16
N VAL A 58 -1.24 22.62 8.24
CA VAL A 58 -1.07 23.59 9.34
C VAL A 58 -1.37 25.00 8.89
N ASN A 59 -1.18 25.30 7.60
CA ASN A 59 -1.46 26.62 7.05
C ASN A 59 -1.86 26.53 5.58
N TYR A 60 -2.52 27.58 5.09
CA TYR A 60 -2.68 27.85 3.67
C TYR A 60 -2.39 29.33 3.39
N VAL A 61 -1.78 29.60 2.25
CA VAL A 61 -1.56 30.95 1.75
C VAL A 61 -2.15 31.01 0.35
N ASP A 62 -3.13 31.88 0.17
CA ASP A 62 -3.74 32.16 -1.13
C ASP A 62 -2.99 33.34 -1.77
N ASP A 63 -2.26 33.09 -2.85
CA ASP A 63 -1.90 34.16 -3.79
C ASP A 63 -2.86 34.07 -4.97
N MET A 64 -3.26 35.20 -5.56
CA MET A 64 -4.28 35.26 -6.63
C MET A 64 -4.11 34.24 -7.79
N GLU A 65 -2.93 33.62 -7.92
CA GLU A 65 -2.63 32.57 -8.89
C GLU A 65 -2.86 31.13 -8.37
N SER A 66 -2.66 30.84 -7.08
CA SER A 66 -2.84 29.51 -6.49
C SER A 66 -2.88 29.48 -4.96
N VAL A 67 -3.43 28.39 -4.40
CA VAL A 67 -3.36 28.13 -2.95
C VAL A 67 -2.12 27.28 -2.64
N MET A 68 -1.23 27.79 -1.80
CA MET A 68 -0.13 27.05 -1.18
C MET A 68 -0.60 26.44 0.13
N TYR A 69 -0.38 25.14 0.31
CA TYR A 69 -0.63 24.46 1.57
C TYR A 69 0.68 24.14 2.27
N THR A 70 0.72 24.35 3.57
CA THR A 70 1.83 23.94 4.43
C THR A 70 1.47 22.68 5.19
N PHE A 71 2.20 21.60 4.92
CA PHE A 71 2.05 20.32 5.60
C PHE A 71 3.12 20.16 6.68
N LYS A 72 2.73 19.68 7.86
CA LYS A 72 3.65 19.29 8.95
C LYS A 72 3.50 17.81 9.26
N LYS A 73 4.63 17.12 9.47
CA LYS A 73 4.60 15.72 9.91
C LYS A 73 4.00 15.62 11.32
N PHE A 74 2.98 14.77 11.50
CA PHE A 74 2.26 14.70 12.78
C PHE A 74 3.14 14.09 13.91
N ILE A 75 4.09 13.22 13.59
CA ILE A 75 5.03 12.62 14.54
C ILE A 75 6.38 12.42 13.83
N GLY A 76 7.46 13.01 14.37
CA GLY A 76 8.83 12.77 13.90
C GLY A 76 9.54 13.92 13.17
N GLY A 77 9.41 15.15 13.69
CA GLY A 77 10.27 16.30 13.37
C GLY A 77 9.53 17.53 12.84
N ASP A 78 10.07 18.72 13.10
CA ASP A 78 9.56 20.03 12.64
C ASP A 78 9.80 20.29 11.14
N LYS A 79 9.69 19.24 10.32
CA LYS A 79 9.75 19.40 8.86
C LYS A 79 8.39 19.86 8.36
N THR A 80 8.40 21.02 7.72
CA THR A 80 7.25 21.60 7.04
C THR A 80 7.50 21.62 5.53
N TRP A 81 6.51 21.23 4.75
CA TRP A 81 6.56 21.30 3.29
C TRP A 81 5.49 22.25 2.78
N ASN A 82 5.92 23.20 1.96
CA ASN A 82 5.06 24.11 1.25
C ASN A 82 4.80 23.57 -0.16
N VAL A 83 3.55 23.32 -0.52
CA VAL A 83 3.20 22.73 -1.81
C VAL A 83 2.01 23.45 -2.46
N ARG A 84 2.08 23.60 -3.78
CA ARG A 84 1.00 24.15 -4.63
C ARG A 84 0.46 23.07 -5.58
N TYR A 85 0.30 21.85 -5.08
CA TYR A 85 -0.01 20.69 -5.92
C TYR A 85 -1.37 20.79 -6.61
N GLY A 86 -2.41 21.28 -5.92
CA GLY A 86 -3.77 21.34 -6.48
C GLY A 86 -3.87 22.17 -7.76
N ALA A 87 -3.29 23.37 -7.77
CA ALA A 87 -3.30 24.25 -8.93
C ALA A 87 -2.52 23.64 -10.12
N LEU A 88 -1.35 23.04 -9.85
CA LEU A 88 -0.55 22.37 -10.88
C LEU A 88 -1.26 21.14 -11.44
N SER A 89 -1.83 20.31 -10.56
CA SER A 89 -2.59 19.10 -10.93
C SER A 89 -3.76 19.46 -11.84
N SER A 90 -4.53 20.49 -11.52
CA SER A 90 -5.66 20.94 -12.36
C SER A 90 -5.20 21.35 -13.77
N LYS A 91 -4.11 22.13 -13.88
CA LYS A 91 -3.52 22.52 -15.18
C LYS A 91 -3.06 21.28 -15.97
N CYS A 92 -2.36 20.35 -15.33
CA CYS A 92 -1.90 19.12 -15.94
C CYS A 92 -3.06 18.23 -16.41
N SER A 93 -4.11 18.05 -15.60
CA SER A 93 -5.29 17.26 -15.98
C SER A 93 -5.96 17.82 -17.23
N LYS A 94 -6.12 19.15 -17.32
CA LYS A 94 -6.71 19.80 -18.50
C LYS A 94 -5.84 19.60 -19.74
N MET A 95 -4.52 19.74 -19.61
CA MET A 95 -3.57 19.47 -20.70
C MET A 95 -3.63 18.00 -21.14
N SER A 96 -3.62 17.05 -20.20
CA SER A 96 -3.69 15.61 -20.49
C SER A 96 -4.95 15.23 -21.28
N TYR A 97 -6.10 15.84 -20.95
CA TYR A 97 -7.33 15.64 -21.70
C TYR A 97 -7.15 15.96 -23.18
N TYR A 98 -6.71 17.18 -23.52
CA TYR A 98 -6.54 17.59 -24.92
C TYR A 98 -5.41 16.85 -25.62
N ALA A 99 -4.28 16.63 -24.95
CA ALA A 99 -3.14 15.91 -25.52
C ALA A 99 -3.49 14.46 -25.87
N SER A 100 -4.41 13.82 -25.13
CA SER A 100 -4.86 12.46 -25.41
C SER A 100 -5.71 12.31 -26.67
N MET A 101 -6.24 13.42 -27.21
CA MET A 101 -7.13 13.39 -28.38
C MET A 101 -6.39 13.23 -29.71
N SER A 102 -5.05 13.36 -29.73
CA SER A 102 -4.23 13.16 -30.93
C SER A 102 -2.91 12.48 -30.62
N THR A 103 -2.38 11.74 -31.59
CA THR A 103 -1.09 11.05 -31.44
C THR A 103 0.06 12.05 -31.33
N GLU A 104 0.01 13.12 -32.12
CA GLU A 104 0.99 14.20 -32.14
C GLU A 104 0.99 14.96 -30.81
N GLY A 105 -0.20 15.35 -30.32
CA GLY A 105 -0.36 16.05 -29.06
C GLY A 105 0.11 15.22 -27.87
N TYR A 106 -0.17 13.92 -27.86
CA TYR A 106 0.34 13.00 -26.86
C TYR A 106 1.87 12.93 -26.84
N LYS A 107 2.50 12.79 -28.01
CA LYS A 107 3.98 12.73 -28.12
C LYS A 107 4.63 14.04 -27.66
N GLU A 108 4.10 15.17 -28.11
CA GLU A 108 4.59 16.50 -27.72
C GLU A 108 4.47 16.72 -26.22
N ALA A 109 3.30 16.42 -25.64
CA ALA A 109 3.06 16.56 -24.22
C ALA A 109 4.00 15.67 -23.38
N ASN A 110 4.24 14.42 -23.78
CA ASN A 110 5.17 13.53 -23.06
C ASN A 110 6.60 14.08 -23.06
N VAL A 111 7.11 14.51 -24.22
CA VAL A 111 8.45 15.10 -24.33
C VAL A 111 8.56 16.36 -23.46
N ALA A 112 7.54 17.20 -23.45
CA ALA A 112 7.50 18.40 -22.62
C ALA A 112 7.46 18.07 -21.12
N ILE A 113 6.63 17.09 -20.71
CA ILE A 113 6.52 16.62 -19.32
C ILE A 113 7.87 16.07 -18.84
N ASP A 114 8.54 15.23 -19.62
CA ASP A 114 9.84 14.65 -19.25
C ASP A 114 10.89 15.75 -19.05
N LYS A 115 10.96 16.68 -20.00
CA LYS A 115 11.88 17.83 -19.92
C LYS A 115 11.61 18.69 -18.68
N LEU A 116 10.35 19.05 -18.45
CA LEU A 116 9.97 19.87 -17.30
C LEU A 116 10.22 19.12 -15.99
N THR A 117 9.99 17.81 -15.93
CA THR A 117 10.24 16.99 -14.74
C THR A 117 11.72 17.01 -14.36
N ILE A 118 12.63 16.89 -15.33
CA ILE A 118 14.07 16.98 -15.09
C ILE A 118 14.43 18.39 -14.57
N GLN A 119 13.90 19.43 -15.21
CA GLN A 119 14.15 20.81 -14.78
C GLN A 119 13.66 21.05 -13.34
N MET A 120 12.45 20.63 -12.99
CA MET A 120 11.89 20.80 -11.66
C MET A 120 12.66 20.00 -10.59
N LYS A 121 13.14 18.79 -10.92
CA LYS A 121 14.04 18.04 -10.03
C LYS A 121 15.33 18.80 -9.75
N GLY A 122 15.90 19.47 -10.76
CA GLY A 122 17.08 20.31 -10.61
C GLY A 122 16.86 21.57 -9.77
N LEU A 123 15.62 22.07 -9.67
CA LEU A 123 15.26 23.22 -8.84
C LEU A 123 15.01 22.85 -7.36
N LEU A 124 14.93 21.56 -7.02
CA LEU A 124 14.72 21.13 -5.64
C LEU A 124 15.99 21.44 -4.80
N PRO A 125 15.87 22.06 -3.61
CA PRO A 125 17.02 22.30 -2.74
C PRO A 125 17.72 20.98 -2.40
N SER A 126 19.03 20.89 -2.65
CA SER A 126 19.84 19.67 -2.48
C SER A 126 19.99 19.18 -1.02
N SER A 127 19.21 19.70 -0.08
CA SER A 127 19.23 19.31 1.32
C SER A 127 18.23 18.20 1.65
N SER A 128 18.22 17.11 0.86
CA SER A 128 17.70 15.82 1.32
C SER A 128 18.08 14.71 0.34
N THR A 129 18.97 13.85 0.81
CA THR A 129 19.41 12.56 0.25
C THR A 129 20.20 12.61 -1.05
N ALA A 130 21.52 12.66 -0.91
CA ALA A 130 22.40 11.80 -1.70
C ALA A 130 21.95 10.34 -1.51
N ARG A 131 21.04 9.89 -2.36
CA ARG A 131 21.08 8.54 -2.94
C ARG A 131 20.84 8.73 -4.42
N GLU A 132 21.96 8.89 -5.13
CA GLU A 132 22.02 8.66 -6.55
C GLU A 132 21.50 7.25 -6.82
N GLU A 133 20.25 7.12 -7.26
CA GLU A 133 19.90 6.01 -8.13
C GLU A 133 20.56 6.30 -9.47
N ASN A 134 21.81 5.86 -9.56
CA ASN A 134 22.54 5.69 -10.80
C ASN A 134 21.67 4.83 -11.72
N VAL A 135 21.03 5.46 -12.71
CA VAL A 135 20.46 4.79 -13.87
C VAL A 135 21.63 4.30 -14.72
N HIS A 136 22.23 3.20 -14.29
CA HIS A 136 23.02 2.38 -15.19
C HIS A 136 22.06 1.50 -15.96
N HIS A 137 22.00 1.77 -17.26
CA HIS A 137 21.46 0.89 -18.27
C HIS A 137 22.34 -0.37 -18.35
N THR A 138 22.15 -1.28 -17.41
CA THR A 138 22.62 -2.66 -17.53
C THR A 138 21.41 -3.54 -17.78
N ARG A 139 21.33 -4.06 -19.01
CA ARG A 139 20.60 -5.29 -19.32
C ARG A 139 21.19 -6.40 -18.44
N THR A 140 20.62 -6.56 -17.25
CA THR A 140 20.90 -7.67 -16.35
C THR A 140 19.64 -8.51 -16.29
N GLN A 141 19.74 -9.73 -16.82
CA GLN A 141 18.72 -10.76 -16.65
C GLN A 141 18.40 -10.89 -15.16
N SER A 142 17.15 -10.63 -14.80
CA SER A 142 16.64 -10.87 -13.45
C SER A 142 16.59 -12.38 -13.19
N ASN A 143 17.60 -12.93 -12.51
CA ASN A 143 17.55 -14.28 -11.94
C ASN A 143 16.83 -14.27 -10.58
N VAL A 144 15.60 -13.75 -10.55
CA VAL A 144 14.64 -13.99 -9.47
C VAL A 144 13.31 -14.31 -10.13
N GLN A 145 13.18 -15.54 -10.61
CA GLN A 145 11.88 -16.10 -10.94
C GLN A 145 11.20 -16.48 -9.62
N VAL A 146 10.21 -15.70 -9.20
CA VAL A 146 9.15 -16.23 -8.34
C VAL A 146 8.47 -17.32 -9.17
N LYS A 147 8.83 -18.57 -8.91
CA LYS A 147 8.16 -19.73 -9.51
C LYS A 147 6.94 -20.06 -8.66
N ASP A 148 5.82 -20.31 -9.33
CA ASP A 148 4.67 -20.94 -8.70
C ASP A 148 5.09 -22.27 -8.05
N PRO A 149 4.52 -22.62 -6.88
CA PRO A 149 4.82 -23.88 -6.23
C PRO A 149 4.61 -25.06 -7.19
N VAL A 150 5.56 -26.00 -7.20
CA VAL A 150 5.42 -27.24 -7.96
C VAL A 150 4.16 -27.95 -7.47
N ILE A 151 3.22 -28.21 -8.39
CA ILE A 151 2.06 -29.04 -8.10
C ILE A 151 2.57 -30.43 -7.72
N ALA A 152 2.51 -30.74 -6.42
CA ALA A 152 2.82 -32.07 -5.94
C ALA A 152 1.77 -33.04 -6.52
N ALA A 153 2.24 -34.08 -7.22
CA ALA A 153 1.37 -35.18 -7.60
C ALA A 153 0.72 -35.75 -6.34
N THR A 154 -0.60 -35.58 -6.23
CA THR A 154 -1.37 -36.21 -5.16
C THR A 154 -1.22 -37.72 -5.26
N LYS A 155 -1.14 -38.37 -4.11
CA LYS A 155 -1.08 -39.83 -3.95
C LYS A 155 -2.22 -40.47 -4.75
N GLY A 156 -1.93 -40.98 -5.96
CA GLY A 156 -2.93 -41.59 -6.84
C GLY A 156 -2.84 -41.26 -8.35
N SER A 157 -1.93 -40.41 -8.83
CA SER A 157 -1.87 -40.11 -10.27
C SER A 157 -1.35 -41.30 -11.09
N MET A 158 -2.22 -41.88 -11.92
CA MET A 158 -1.97 -43.05 -12.76
C MET A 158 -0.95 -42.75 -13.86
N ARG A 159 0.21 -43.42 -13.84
CA ARG A 159 1.22 -43.36 -14.92
C ARG A 159 0.66 -44.01 -16.18
N GLN A 160 0.44 -43.23 -17.24
CA GLN A 160 0.24 -43.78 -18.58
C GLN A 160 1.59 -44.22 -19.14
N ASN A 161 1.80 -45.54 -19.23
CA ASN A 161 2.97 -46.09 -19.90
C ASN A 161 2.57 -46.57 -21.31
N LYS A 162 3.27 -46.05 -22.32
CA LYS A 162 3.14 -46.47 -23.72
C LYS A 162 3.85 -47.80 -23.95
N ASN A 163 3.14 -48.67 -24.67
CA ASN A 163 3.61 -49.81 -25.46
C ASN A 163 4.32 -50.97 -24.73
N SER A 164 3.54 -52.03 -24.47
CA SER A 164 4.03 -53.41 -24.54
C SER A 164 3.04 -54.26 -25.34
N SER A 165 3.48 -54.70 -26.51
CA SER A 165 2.88 -55.75 -27.32
C SER A 165 2.75 -57.06 -26.53
N GLY A 166 1.56 -57.69 -26.50
CA GLY A 166 1.45 -59.08 -26.02
C GLY A 166 0.07 -59.55 -25.57
N LYS A 167 -0.66 -60.19 -26.50
CA LYS A 167 -1.63 -61.30 -26.36
C LYS A 167 -2.86 -61.20 -25.43
N THR A 168 -4.02 -61.16 -26.09
CA THR A 168 -5.36 -61.75 -25.80
C THR A 168 -5.68 -62.26 -24.39
N ARG A 169 -6.75 -61.72 -23.80
CA ARG A 169 -7.47 -62.33 -22.66
C ARG A 169 -8.66 -63.14 -23.20
N LYS A 170 -8.73 -64.45 -22.90
CA LYS A 170 -9.95 -65.24 -23.09
C LYS A 170 -10.85 -65.11 -21.86
N CYS A 171 -12.15 -64.94 -22.12
CA CYS A 171 -13.21 -64.86 -21.13
C CYS A 171 -13.60 -66.27 -20.67
N GLY A 172 -13.79 -66.49 -19.36
CA GLY A 172 -14.19 -67.80 -18.79
C GLY A 172 -15.66 -68.20 -19.03
N ASN A 173 -16.36 -67.53 -19.94
CA ASN A 173 -17.74 -67.85 -20.30
C ASN A 173 -18.02 -67.68 -21.81
N CYS A 174 -16.98 -67.83 -22.62
CA CYS A 174 -17.04 -67.76 -24.07
C CYS A 174 -16.30 -69.01 -24.59
N GLY A 175 -17.05 -70.02 -25.04
CA GLY A 175 -16.53 -71.15 -25.81
C GLY A 175 -16.03 -70.71 -27.19
#